data_AF-A0A2E8D4Q9-F1
#
_entry.id   AF-A0A2E8D4Q9-F1
#
_cell.length_a   1.000
_cell.length_b   1.000
_cell.length_c   1.000
_cell.angle_alpha   90.00
_cell.angle_beta   90.00
_cell.angle_gamma   90.00
#
_symmetry.space_group_name_H-M   'P 1'
#
loop_
_entity.id
_entity.type
_entity.pdbx_description
1 polymer ?
#
loop_
_entity_poly.entity_id
_entity_poly.type
_entity_poly.pdbx_seq_one_letter_code
_entity_poly.pdbx_strand_id
1 'polypeptide(L)'
;MDLVLNLQPELVDRLREKAVQDGIQPEACALKLLEDQLTTPPPWEMNESELLLEASRGLPESVWQRFRELIEVRQEEELNETDHHEFVELNELVEKTYARRMTYVAELALRRSVPLRDLMNELGFPDYGRA
;
A
#
# COMPACT_ATOMS: atom_id res chain seq x y z
N MET A 1 3.91 -8.46 25.58
CA MET A 1 2.47 -8.36 25.33
C MET A 1 2.28 -9.13 24.04
N ASP A 2 1.50 -10.21 24.07
CA ASP A 2 1.54 -11.20 23.00
C ASP A 2 0.33 -11.00 22.09
N LEU A 3 0.58 -10.89 20.79
CA LEU A 3 -0.43 -10.75 19.75
C LEU A 3 -0.45 -12.03 18.91
N VAL A 4 -1.61 -12.69 18.82
CA VAL A 4 -1.79 -13.91 18.01
C VAL A 4 -2.49 -13.54 16.71
N LEU A 5 -1.82 -13.81 15.58
CA LEU A 5 -2.33 -13.52 14.24
C LEU A 5 -2.72 -14.82 13.53
N ASN A 6 -3.96 -14.88 13.03
CA ASN A 6 -4.41 -15.98 12.16
C ASN A 6 -4.14 -15.59 10.71
N LEU A 7 -3.14 -16.21 10.10
CA LEU A 7 -2.72 -15.95 8.73
C LEU A 7 -3.35 -16.96 7.76
N GLN A 8 -3.65 -16.53 6.54
CA GLN A 8 -4.12 -17.43 5.48
C GLN A 8 -3.03 -18.49 5.16
N PRO A 9 -3.41 -19.76 4.89
CA PRO A 9 -2.45 -20.84 4.62
C PRO A 9 -1.45 -20.51 3.51
N GLU A 10 -1.91 -19.87 2.43
CA GLU A 10 -1.10 -19.49 1.29
C GLU A 10 -0.02 -18.48 1.68
N LEU A 11 -0.32 -17.57 2.61
CA LEU A 11 0.64 -16.61 3.13
C LEU A 11 1.67 -17.29 4.04
N VAL A 12 1.25 -18.28 4.84
CA VAL A 12 2.16 -19.07 5.68
C VAL A 12 3.17 -19.84 4.83
N ASP A 13 2.74 -20.43 3.72
CA ASP A 13 3.64 -21.16 2.83
C ASP A 13 4.65 -20.24 2.15
N ARG A 14 4.22 -19.05 1.68
CA ARG A 14 5.12 -18.03 1.15
C ARG A 14 6.14 -17.54 2.19
N LEU A 15 5.71 -17.37 3.44
CA LEU A 15 6.60 -17.00 4.55
C LEU A 15 7.64 -18.08 4.82
N ARG A 16 7.26 -19.36 4.77
CA ARG A 16 8.19 -20.49 4.93
C ARG A 16 9.22 -20.53 3.81
N GLU A 17 8.79 -20.37 2.56
CA GLU A 17 9.70 -20.34 1.42
C GLU A 17 10.74 -19.22 1.55
N LYS A 18 10.29 -18.01 1.90
CA LYS A 18 11.18 -16.87 2.13
C LYS A 18 12.12 -17.08 3.31
N ALA A 19 11.63 -17.68 4.39
CA ALA A 19 12.43 -17.99 5.56
C ALA A 19 13.54 -19.00 5.25
N VAL A 20 13.26 -20.02 4.42
CA VAL A 20 14.29 -20.95 3.93
C VAL A 20 15.33 -20.23 3.06
N GLN A 21 14.90 -19.33 2.17
CA GLN A 21 15.82 -18.54 1.34
C GLN A 21 16.75 -17.66 2.18
N ASP A 22 16.20 -17.03 3.22
CA ASP A 22 16.92 -16.10 4.09
C ASP A 22 17.65 -16.83 5.25
N GLY A 23 17.50 -18.16 5.36
CA GLY A 23 18.14 -18.98 6.38
C GLY A 23 17.64 -18.77 7.81
N ILE A 24 16.39 -18.29 7.97
CA ILE A 24 15.78 -17.92 9.25
C ILE A 24 14.50 -18.74 9.51
N GLN A 25 13.97 -18.65 10.73
CA GLN A 25 12.69 -19.29 11.07
C GLN A 25 11.50 -18.49 10.49
N PRO A 26 10.38 -19.14 10.13
CA PRO A 26 9.19 -18.48 9.57
C PRO A 26 8.64 -17.35 10.46
N GLU A 27 8.65 -17.54 11.78
CA GLU A 27 8.19 -16.54 12.75
C GLU A 27 9.13 -15.33 12.77
N ALA A 28 10.45 -15.55 12.73
CA ALA A 28 11.43 -14.48 12.64
C ALA A 28 11.33 -13.73 11.30
N CYS A 29 11.03 -14.44 10.21
CA CYS A 29 10.74 -13.83 8.91
C CYS A 29 9.49 -12.95 8.97
N ALA A 30 8.40 -13.43 9.60
CA ALA A 30 7.18 -12.67 9.76
C ALA A 30 7.39 -11.43 10.63
N LEU A 31 8.09 -11.57 11.77
CA LEU A 31 8.42 -10.45 12.65
C LEU A 31 9.28 -9.41 11.93
N LYS A 32 10.34 -9.83 11.23
CA LYS A 32 11.18 -8.91 10.45
C LYS A 32 10.37 -8.15 9.40
N LEU A 33 9.50 -8.85 8.66
CA LEU A 33 8.64 -8.20 7.68
C LEU A 33 7.67 -7.21 8.33
N LEU A 34 7.14 -7.52 9.51
CA LEU A 34 6.31 -6.59 10.27
C LEU A 34 7.12 -5.39 10.77
N GLU A 35 8.31 -5.61 11.33
CA GLU A 35 9.22 -4.56 11.80
C GLU A 35 9.66 -3.64 10.67
N ASP A 36 10.02 -4.18 9.51
CA ASP A 36 10.38 -3.42 8.31
C ASP A 36 9.21 -2.56 7.84
N GLN A 37 7.97 -3.05 7.97
CA GLN A 37 6.76 -2.30 7.61
C GLN A 37 6.34 -1.28 8.65
N LEU A 38 6.70 -1.51 9.92
CA LEU A 38 6.44 -0.59 11.03
C LEU A 38 7.53 0.48 11.17
N THR A 39 8.73 0.21 10.64
CA THR A 39 9.90 1.07 10.70
C THR A 39 10.21 1.59 9.31
N THR A 40 9.34 2.47 8.80
CA THR A 40 9.64 3.15 7.54
C THR A 40 10.52 4.36 7.83
N PRO A 41 11.79 4.39 7.38
CA PRO A 41 12.61 5.58 7.51
C PRO A 41 11.96 6.74 6.75
N PRO A 42 12.22 7.99 7.15
CA PRO A 42 11.66 9.11 6.41
C PRO A 42 12.20 9.14 4.97
N PRO A 43 11.44 9.67 3.99
CA PRO A 43 11.83 9.64 2.58
C PRO A 43 13.23 10.20 2.30
N TRP A 44 13.64 11.26 2.99
CA TRP A 44 14.95 11.90 2.80
C TRP A 44 16.15 11.03 3.25
N GLU A 45 15.93 9.98 4.05
CA GLU A 45 16.96 9.03 4.48
C GLU A 45 17.06 7.80 3.58
N MET A 46 16.05 7.55 2.74
CA MET A 46 16.03 6.42 1.81
C MET A 46 16.95 6.68 0.61
N ASN A 47 17.41 5.63 -0.07
CA ASN A 47 18.02 5.74 -1.40
C ASN A 47 16.94 5.76 -2.51
N GLU A 48 17.35 5.98 -3.76
CA GLU A 48 16.42 6.10 -4.89
C GLU A 48 15.62 4.81 -5.17
N SER A 49 16.24 3.64 -5.05
CA SER A 49 15.58 2.35 -5.24
C SER A 49 14.52 2.09 -4.16
N GLU A 50 14.81 2.46 -2.91
CA GLU A 50 13.87 2.39 -1.79
C GLU A 50 12.68 3.32 -2.00
N LEU A 51 12.92 4.58 -2.40
CA LEU A 51 11.86 5.54 -2.73
C LEU A 51 10.96 5.03 -3.86
N LEU A 52 11.52 4.46 -4.91
CA LEU A 52 10.76 3.84 -6.01
C LEU A 52 9.92 2.66 -5.53
N LEU A 53 10.49 1.79 -4.69
CA LEU A 53 9.77 0.66 -4.12
C LEU A 53 8.59 1.15 -3.28
N GLU A 54 8.80 2.12 -2.40
CA GLU A 54 7.73 2.66 -1.55
C GLU A 54 6.66 3.44 -2.34
N ALA A 55 7.06 4.19 -3.37
CA ALA A 55 6.16 4.88 -4.28
C ALA A 55 5.28 3.91 -5.10
N SER A 56 5.78 2.71 -5.41
CA SER A 56 5.06 1.68 -6.18
C SER A 56 4.18 0.76 -5.32
N ARG A 57 4.35 0.75 -3.99
CA ARG A 57 3.52 -0.05 -3.06
C ARG A 57 2.09 0.50 -2.93
N GLY A 58 1.22 0.11 -3.86
CA GLY A 58 -0.23 0.38 -3.81
C GLY A 58 -1.01 -0.56 -2.87
N LEU A 59 -2.34 -0.46 -2.93
CA LEU A 59 -3.23 -1.43 -2.30
C LEU A 59 -3.28 -2.74 -3.11
N PRO A 60 -3.54 -3.89 -2.46
CA PRO A 60 -3.79 -5.16 -3.16
C PRO A 60 -4.97 -5.05 -4.13
N GLU A 61 -4.93 -5.83 -5.22
CA GLU A 61 -6.01 -5.81 -6.23
C GLU A 61 -7.37 -6.18 -5.65
N SER A 62 -7.43 -7.07 -4.67
CA SER A 62 -8.69 -7.42 -3.98
C SER A 62 -9.33 -6.23 -3.27
N VAL A 63 -8.52 -5.33 -2.70
CA VAL A 63 -9.00 -4.10 -2.05
C VAL A 63 -9.52 -3.12 -3.11
N TRP A 64 -8.80 -2.98 -4.22
CA TRP A 64 -9.25 -2.15 -5.34
C TRP A 64 -10.54 -2.68 -5.98
N GLN A 65 -10.67 -4.00 -6.11
CA GLN A 65 -11.87 -4.63 -6.64
C GLN A 65 -13.07 -4.34 -5.74
N ARG A 66 -12.96 -4.58 -4.43
CA ARG A 66 -14.05 -4.29 -3.49
C ARG A 66 -14.41 -2.80 -3.47
N PHE A 67 -13.41 -1.92 -3.54
CA PHE A 67 -13.65 -0.49 -3.61
C PHE A 67 -14.42 -0.09 -4.88
N ARG A 68 -14.07 -0.65 -6.05
CA ARG A 68 -14.80 -0.40 -7.30
C ARG A 68 -16.23 -0.94 -7.27
N GLU A 69 -16.44 -2.14 -6.73
CA GLU A 69 -17.78 -2.71 -6.54
C GLU A 69 -18.67 -1.78 -5.70
N LEU A 70 -18.16 -1.24 -4.59
CA LEU A 70 -18.91 -0.31 -3.76
C LEU A 70 -19.17 1.05 -4.44
N ILE A 71 -18.28 1.49 -5.34
CA ILE A 71 -18.53 2.68 -6.19
C ILE A 71 -19.70 2.42 -7.14
N GLU A 72 -19.77 1.24 -7.75
CA GLU A 72 -20.86 0.86 -8.67
C GLU A 72 -22.20 0.79 -7.91
N VAL A 73 -22.24 0.10 -6.77
CA VAL A 73 -23.44 0.03 -5.91
C VAL A 73 -23.88 1.42 -5.44
N ARG A 74 -22.92 2.32 -5.16
CA ARG A 74 -23.23 3.73 -4.83
C ARG A 74 -23.92 4.45 -5.97
N GLN A 75 -23.44 4.26 -7.20
CA GLN A 75 -23.99 4.91 -8.39
C GLN A 75 -25.40 4.41 -8.71
N GLU A 76 -25.72 3.18 -8.31
CA GLU A 76 -27.06 2.59 -8.42
C GLU A 76 -28.00 3.00 -7.27
N GLU A 77 -27.53 3.82 -6.31
CA GLU A 77 -28.26 4.25 -5.10
C GLU A 77 -28.70 3.08 -4.17
N GLU A 78 -28.06 1.92 -4.28
CA GLU A 78 -28.44 0.69 -3.55
C GLU A 78 -27.56 0.38 -2.33
N LEU A 79 -26.67 1.29 -1.92
CA LEU A 79 -25.83 1.09 -0.73
C LEU A 79 -26.68 0.99 0.54
N ASN A 80 -26.68 -0.18 1.16
CA ASN A 80 -27.18 -0.32 2.53
C ASN A 80 -26.18 0.27 3.54
N GLU A 81 -26.59 0.41 4.80
CA GLU A 81 -25.77 1.03 5.86
C GLU A 81 -24.41 0.34 6.06
N THR A 82 -24.37 -1.00 5.93
CA THR A 82 -23.13 -1.79 6.06
C THR A 82 -22.17 -1.49 4.92
N ASP A 83 -22.65 -1.52 3.68
CA ASP A 83 -21.84 -1.23 2.50
C ASP A 83 -21.39 0.24 2.48
N HIS A 84 -22.21 1.17 3.01
CA HIS A 84 -21.82 2.56 3.17
C HIS A 84 -20.66 2.73 4.16
N HIS A 85 -20.72 2.06 5.31
CA HIS A 85 -19.63 2.09 6.29
C HIS A 85 -18.33 1.53 5.71
N GLU A 86 -18.41 0.36 5.05
CA GLU A 86 -17.26 -0.24 4.39
C GLU A 86 -16.67 0.68 3.30
N PHE A 87 -17.53 1.35 2.52
CA PHE A 87 -17.10 2.30 1.51
C PHE A 87 -16.30 3.47 2.11
N VAL A 88 -16.75 4.02 3.24
CA VAL A 88 -16.03 5.10 3.94
C VAL A 88 -14.65 4.61 4.40
N GLU A 89 -14.58 3.44 5.03
CA GLU A 89 -13.31 2.87 5.49
C GLU A 89 -12.33 2.60 4.34
N LEU A 90 -12.83 2.04 3.23
CA LEU A 90 -12.02 1.78 2.05
C LEU A 90 -11.58 3.09 1.37
N ASN A 91 -12.43 4.11 1.31
CA ASN A 91 -12.05 5.41 0.76
C ASN A 91 -10.93 6.05 1.58
N GLU A 92 -11.04 6.04 2.92
CA GLU A 92 -9.97 6.52 3.79
C GLU A 92 -8.66 5.75 3.59
N LEU A 93 -8.73 4.43 3.43
CA LEU A 93 -7.56 3.59 3.18
C LEU A 93 -6.88 3.93 1.85
N VAL A 94 -7.67 4.14 0.80
CA VAL A 94 -7.21 4.57 -0.53
C VAL A 94 -6.51 5.93 -0.44
N GLU A 95 -7.14 6.92 0.19
CA GLU A 95 -6.59 8.26 0.35
C GLU A 95 -5.28 8.27 1.16
N LYS A 96 -5.25 7.58 2.31
CA LYS A 96 -4.05 7.45 3.14
C LYS A 96 -2.92 6.77 2.37
N THR A 97 -3.23 5.73 1.60
CA THR A 97 -2.23 5.04 0.77
C THR A 97 -1.69 5.94 -0.32
N TYR A 98 -2.55 6.70 -1.00
CA TYR A 98 -2.13 7.65 -2.03
C TYR A 98 -1.27 8.78 -1.45
N ALA A 99 -1.70 9.37 -0.33
CA ALA A 99 -0.95 10.42 0.37
C ALA A 99 0.44 9.93 0.80
N ARG A 100 0.52 8.73 1.37
CA ARG A 100 1.80 8.09 1.72
C ARG A 100 2.68 7.90 0.49
N ARG A 101 2.16 7.37 -0.61
CA ARG A 101 2.93 7.18 -1.85
C ARG A 101 3.44 8.51 -2.40
N MET A 102 2.63 9.57 -2.29
CA MET A 102 2.98 10.91 -2.78
C MET A 102 4.19 11.51 -2.07
N THR A 103 4.40 11.22 -0.78
CA THR A 103 5.59 11.73 -0.07
C THR A 103 6.88 11.16 -0.65
N TYR A 104 6.89 9.88 -1.05
CA TYR A 104 8.05 9.27 -1.70
C TYR A 104 8.28 9.79 -3.12
N VAL A 105 7.22 10.00 -3.89
CA VAL A 105 7.33 10.58 -5.24
C VAL A 105 7.83 12.02 -5.18
N ALA A 106 7.39 12.81 -4.20
CA ALA A 106 7.88 14.17 -4.00
C ALA A 106 9.38 14.20 -3.73
N GLU A 107 9.87 13.35 -2.82
CA GLU A 107 11.31 13.23 -2.55
C GLU A 107 12.08 12.76 -3.79
N LEU A 108 11.55 11.79 -4.53
CA LEU A 108 12.17 11.29 -5.75
C LEU A 108 12.25 12.38 -6.85
N ALA A 109 11.20 13.20 -6.99
CA ALA A 109 11.17 14.32 -7.93
C ALA A 109 12.23 15.38 -7.57
N LEU A 110 12.37 15.70 -6.28
CA LEU A 110 13.41 16.61 -5.78
C LEU A 110 14.82 16.12 -6.17
N ARG A 111 15.10 14.82 -5.96
CA ARG A 111 16.41 14.21 -6.27
C ARG A 111 16.70 14.18 -7.76
N ARG A 112 15.70 13.84 -8.57
CA ARG A 112 15.82 13.81 -10.04
C ARG A 112 15.81 15.20 -10.66
N SER A 113 15.49 16.25 -9.90
CA SER A 113 15.31 17.62 -10.41
C SER A 113 14.28 17.69 -11.55
N VAL A 114 13.21 16.89 -11.44
CA VAL A 114 12.11 16.84 -12.42
C VAL A 114 10.82 17.37 -11.79
N PRO A 115 9.89 17.93 -12.59
CA PRO A 115 8.59 18.33 -12.07
C PRO A 115 7.85 17.14 -11.45
N LEU A 116 7.29 17.33 -10.25
CA LEU A 116 6.52 16.29 -9.54
C LEU A 116 5.41 15.69 -10.42
N ARG A 117 4.70 16.55 -11.16
CA ARG A 117 3.63 16.14 -12.07
C ARG A 117 4.11 15.17 -13.16
N ASP A 118 5.31 15.39 -13.69
CA ASP A 118 5.86 14.54 -14.76
C ASP A 118 6.20 13.15 -14.20
N LEU A 119 6.78 13.10 -13.00
CA LEU A 119 7.10 11.85 -12.32
C LEU A 119 5.84 11.08 -11.86
N MET A 120 4.81 11.79 -11.40
CA MET A 120 3.51 11.18 -11.10
C MET A 120 2.91 10.48 -12.32
N ASN A 121 2.98 11.12 -13.50
CA ASN A 121 2.50 10.54 -14.74
C ASN A 121 3.31 9.30 -15.14
N GLU A 122 4.63 9.35 -15.01
CA GLU A 122 5.53 8.22 -15.29
C GLU A 122 5.21 7.00 -14.41
N LEU A 123 4.91 7.23 -13.13
CA LEU A 123 4.64 6.18 -12.15
C LEU A 123 3.16 5.75 -12.09
N GLY A 124 2.32 6.24 -13.01
CA GLY A 124 0.92 5.84 -13.13
C GLY A 124 0.03 6.31 -11.97
N PHE A 125 0.32 7.47 -11.37
CA PHE A 125 -0.55 8.05 -10.37
C PHE A 125 -1.82 8.61 -11.02
N PRO A 126 -3.03 8.28 -10.53
CA PRO A 126 -4.27 8.86 -11.04
C PRO A 126 -4.26 10.39 -10.92
N ASP A 127 -4.72 11.05 -11.98
CA ASP A 127 -4.96 12.51 -12.01
C ASP A 127 -6.27 12.80 -11.27
N TYR A 128 -6.20 12.99 -9.95
CA TYR A 128 -7.35 13.43 -9.14
C TYR A 128 -7.75 14.90 -9.40
N GLY A 129 -7.11 15.58 -10.37
CA GLY A 129 -7.35 16.98 -10.71
C GLY A 129 -8.50 17.25 -11.69
N ARG A 130 -9.27 16.22 -12.08
CA ARG A 130 -10.46 16.37 -12.93
C ARG A 130 -11.59 15.45 -12.46
N ALA A 131 -12.31 15.90 -11.44
CA ALA A 131 -13.72 15.55 -11.24
C ALA A 131 -14.56 16.69 -11.80
#